data_AF-A0A8J7ALS4-F1
#
_entry.id   AF-A0A8J7ALS4-F1
#
_cell.length_a   1.000
_cell.length_b   1.000
_cell.length_c   1.000
_cell.angle_alpha   90.00
_cell.angle_beta   90.00
_cell.angle_gamma   90.00
#
_symmetry.space_group_name_H-M   'P 1'
#
loop_
_entity.id
_entity.type
_entity.pdbx_description
1 polymer ?
#
loop_
_entity_poly.entity_id
_entity_poly.type
_entity_poly.pdbx_seq_one_letter_code
_entity_poly.pdbx_strand_id
1 'polypeptide(L)'
;MTLFFTLDSTLQTVLDQVLEQVRAEFTLTPTQIAVTWVVYDPPYITNTGGALSATDFWQRQPRGASYRGVEQIYPASVVKLFYLVAAHEWLEQGMIPPSAELDRALKDMIVVSSNDATSLVIDMLSGTTSGPELPLGPYETWCYQRNIVNRFFQSLQWPELIGVNLNQKPWGDGPYGRERAFVGEHYENRNRLSTNAVARLIHSIAGGVAVSAARSQTMLNLMQRSLPSGLPEPGEEDQVTGFLGAGLPPGTVLYSKAGYTSRVRHDAIYFELPNGRPGLLVAFTEGREHSQNRDILPRLASLVTQTIASVEPLT
;
A
#
# COMPACT_ATOMS: atom_id res chain seq x y z
N MET A 1 17.56 6.49 -12.52
CA MET A 1 17.04 5.40 -11.67
C MET A 1 15.98 4.68 -12.46
N THR A 2 16.08 3.36 -12.57
CA THR A 2 15.14 2.55 -13.35
C THR A 2 14.02 2.06 -12.44
N LEU A 3 12.77 2.35 -12.81
CA LEU A 3 11.59 1.81 -12.11
C LEU A 3 11.52 0.30 -12.29
N PHE A 4 10.76 -0.37 -11.43
CA PHE A 4 10.52 -1.80 -11.59
C PHE A 4 9.64 -2.21 -12.77
N PHE A 5 8.90 -1.25 -13.31
CA PHE A 5 8.06 -1.41 -14.49
C PHE A 5 8.59 -0.54 -15.63
N THR A 6 8.33 -0.98 -16.85
CA THR A 6 8.61 -0.21 -18.06
C THR A 6 7.49 0.80 -18.27
N LEU A 7 7.83 2.08 -18.38
CA LEU A 7 6.87 3.12 -18.76
C LEU A 7 6.37 2.85 -20.18
N ASP A 8 5.07 2.62 -20.32
CA ASP A 8 4.41 2.38 -21.60
C ASP A 8 3.65 3.64 -22.03
N SER A 9 3.93 4.14 -23.23
CA SER A 9 3.36 5.40 -23.74
C SER A 9 1.86 5.30 -24.01
N THR A 10 1.35 4.13 -24.36
CA THR A 10 -0.08 3.89 -24.53
C THR A 10 -0.79 3.92 -23.19
N LEU A 11 -0.27 3.19 -22.19
CA LEU A 11 -0.81 3.22 -20.82
C LEU A 11 -0.73 4.63 -20.22
N GLN A 12 0.36 5.36 -20.46
CA GLN A 12 0.50 6.74 -19.99
C GLN A 12 -0.54 7.67 -20.60
N THR A 13 -0.74 7.59 -21.92
CA THR A 13 -1.76 8.39 -22.62
C THR A 13 -3.16 8.12 -22.06
N VAL A 14 -3.48 6.84 -21.83
CA VAL A 14 -4.75 6.43 -21.22
C VAL A 14 -4.87 6.98 -19.80
N LEU A 15 -3.83 6.84 -18.97
CA LEU A 15 -3.84 7.33 -17.61
C LEU A 15 -4.07 8.84 -17.56
N ASP A 16 -3.43 9.59 -18.44
CA ASP A 16 -3.58 11.04 -18.51
C ASP A 16 -5.02 11.44 -18.87
N GLN A 17 -5.64 10.78 -19.85
CA GLN A 17 -7.05 10.99 -20.22
C GLN A 17 -8.02 10.64 -19.09
N VAL A 18 -7.81 9.50 -18.42
CA VAL A 18 -8.62 9.08 -17.26
C VAL A 18 -8.50 10.11 -16.14
N LEU A 19 -7.30 10.59 -15.86
CA LEU A 19 -7.07 11.59 -14.82
C LEU A 19 -7.67 12.95 -15.19
N GLU A 20 -7.64 13.37 -16.45
CA GLU A 20 -8.36 14.56 -16.89
C GLU A 20 -9.86 14.43 -16.64
N GLN A 21 -10.45 13.30 -17.00
CA GLN A 21 -11.88 13.03 -16.78
C GLN A 21 -12.22 13.02 -15.28
N VAL A 22 -11.48 12.28 -14.46
CA VAL A 22 -11.69 12.21 -13.00
C VAL A 22 -11.50 13.59 -12.36
N ARG A 23 -10.48 14.37 -12.77
CA ARG A 23 -10.27 15.72 -12.24
C ARG A 23 -11.40 16.67 -12.61
N ALA A 24 -11.90 16.61 -13.84
CA ALA A 24 -13.04 17.41 -14.27
C ALA A 24 -14.33 17.03 -13.52
N GLU A 25 -14.59 15.73 -13.35
CA GLU A 25 -15.79 15.21 -12.69
C GLU A 25 -15.85 15.57 -11.20
N PHE A 26 -14.70 15.52 -10.50
CA PHE A 26 -14.64 15.72 -9.05
C PHE A 26 -13.91 16.98 -8.61
N THR A 27 -13.59 17.89 -9.54
CA THR A 27 -12.89 19.16 -9.25
C THR A 27 -11.58 18.97 -8.48
N LEU A 28 -10.82 17.91 -8.81
CA LEU A 28 -9.49 17.67 -8.24
C LEU A 28 -8.46 18.55 -8.94
N THR A 29 -7.58 19.20 -8.17
CA THR A 29 -6.40 19.83 -8.75
C THR A 29 -5.36 18.78 -9.14
N PRO A 30 -4.42 19.10 -10.05
CA PRO A 30 -3.31 18.22 -10.41
C PRO A 30 -2.51 17.67 -9.22
N THR A 31 -2.42 18.41 -8.12
CA THR A 31 -1.65 18.01 -6.93
C THR A 31 -2.44 17.20 -5.91
N GLN A 32 -3.75 17.01 -6.12
CA GLN A 32 -4.63 16.29 -5.17
C GLN A 32 -4.79 14.81 -5.50
N ILE A 33 -4.12 14.32 -6.55
CA ILE A 33 -4.13 12.91 -6.93
C ILE A 33 -2.74 12.45 -7.36
N ALA A 34 -2.35 11.25 -6.95
CA ALA A 34 -1.18 10.52 -7.45
C ALA A 34 -1.60 9.09 -7.75
N VAL A 35 -1.11 8.52 -8.86
CA VAL A 35 -1.50 7.19 -9.32
C VAL A 35 -0.29 6.44 -9.87
N THR A 36 -0.16 5.17 -9.52
CA THR A 36 0.71 4.21 -10.20
C THR A 36 -0.14 3.05 -10.68
N TRP A 37 -0.05 2.73 -11.97
CA TRP A 37 -0.80 1.66 -12.61
C TRP A 37 0.15 0.72 -13.34
N VAL A 38 0.04 -0.58 -13.06
CA VAL A 38 0.86 -1.63 -13.66
C VAL A 38 -0.05 -2.69 -14.28
N VAL A 39 0.30 -3.13 -15.49
CA VAL A 39 -0.36 -4.18 -16.25
C VAL A 39 0.61 -5.33 -16.44
N TYR A 40 0.11 -6.55 -16.22
CA TYR A 40 0.87 -7.78 -16.45
C TYR A 40 0.46 -8.40 -17.77
N ASP A 41 1.43 -8.67 -18.63
CA ASP A 41 1.21 -9.41 -19.88
C ASP A 41 1.51 -10.91 -19.67
N PRO A 42 0.87 -11.80 -20.45
CA PRO A 42 1.18 -13.22 -20.40
C PRO A 42 2.64 -13.53 -20.81
N PRO A 43 3.26 -14.60 -20.28
CA PRO A 43 2.77 -15.43 -19.18
C PRO A 43 2.82 -14.66 -17.86
N TYR A 44 1.70 -14.69 -17.12
CA TYR A 44 1.57 -13.93 -15.87
C TYR A 44 2.55 -14.44 -14.81
N ILE A 45 3.23 -13.49 -14.17
CA ILE A 45 4.28 -13.76 -13.18
C ILE A 45 3.84 -13.49 -11.74
N THR A 46 2.59 -13.06 -11.57
CA THR A 46 2.00 -12.73 -10.28
C THR A 46 0.98 -13.78 -9.88
N ASN A 47 0.81 -13.94 -8.57
CA ASN A 47 -0.04 -14.91 -7.90
C ASN A 47 0.18 -16.36 -8.37
N THR A 48 1.45 -16.73 -8.62
CA THR A 48 1.84 -18.06 -9.12
C THR A 48 2.25 -19.03 -8.02
N GLY A 49 2.02 -18.68 -6.74
CA GLY A 49 2.50 -19.46 -5.60
C GLY A 49 4.03 -19.51 -5.45
N GLY A 50 4.75 -18.55 -6.06
CA GLY A 50 6.21 -18.51 -6.04
C GLY A 50 6.88 -19.41 -7.08
N ALA A 51 6.28 -19.54 -8.27
CA ALA A 51 6.82 -20.37 -9.36
C ALA A 51 8.16 -19.86 -9.92
N LEU A 52 8.50 -18.59 -9.70
CA LEU A 52 9.75 -17.98 -10.14
C LEU A 52 10.69 -17.78 -8.95
N SER A 53 12.00 -17.95 -9.20
CA SER A 53 13.01 -17.46 -8.26
C SER A 53 12.92 -15.93 -8.17
N ALA A 54 13.39 -15.35 -7.07
CA ALA A 54 13.48 -13.90 -6.95
C ALA A 54 14.26 -13.30 -8.13
N THR A 55 15.45 -13.84 -8.42
CA THR A 55 16.29 -13.37 -9.53
C THR A 55 15.54 -13.34 -10.87
N ASP A 56 14.83 -14.41 -11.23
CA ASP A 56 14.09 -14.48 -12.49
C ASP A 56 12.88 -13.53 -12.51
N PHE A 57 12.22 -13.36 -11.36
CA PHE A 57 11.11 -12.43 -11.21
C PHE A 57 11.55 -10.98 -11.44
N TRP A 58 12.64 -10.54 -10.82
CA TRP A 58 13.13 -9.16 -10.90
C TRP A 58 13.77 -8.81 -12.25
N GLN A 59 14.10 -9.81 -13.09
CA GLN A 59 14.49 -9.59 -14.49
C GLN A 59 13.31 -9.23 -15.39
N ARG A 60 12.07 -9.50 -14.96
CA ARG A 60 10.86 -9.20 -15.72
C ARG A 60 10.29 -7.87 -15.27
N GLN A 61 10.12 -6.96 -16.23
CA GLN A 61 9.55 -5.64 -15.98
C GLN A 61 8.15 -5.59 -16.58
N PRO A 62 7.08 -5.57 -15.76
CA PRO A 62 5.74 -5.36 -16.28
C PRO A 62 5.63 -3.96 -16.89
N ARG A 63 4.58 -3.72 -17.66
CA ARG A 63 4.29 -2.39 -18.20
C ARG A 63 3.57 -1.55 -17.15
N GLY A 64 3.78 -0.24 -17.18
CA GLY A 64 3.05 0.64 -16.31
C GLY A 64 3.04 2.09 -16.76
N ALA A 65 2.23 2.86 -16.04
CA ALA A 65 2.09 4.30 -16.16
C ALA A 65 2.03 4.90 -14.75
N SER A 66 2.42 6.15 -14.63
CA SER A 66 2.42 6.83 -13.33
C SER A 66 2.16 8.32 -13.49
N TYR A 67 1.35 8.86 -12.58
CA TYR A 67 1.12 10.28 -12.42
C TYR A 67 1.50 10.69 -11.00
N ARG A 68 2.50 11.56 -10.86
CA ARG A 68 3.07 11.97 -9.56
C ARG A 68 3.51 10.79 -8.69
N GLY A 69 3.91 9.67 -9.30
CA GLY A 69 4.16 8.43 -8.57
C GLY A 69 5.35 8.45 -7.60
N VAL A 70 6.16 9.51 -7.61
CA VAL A 70 7.28 9.74 -6.69
C VAL A 70 6.95 10.68 -5.53
N GLU A 71 5.77 11.32 -5.55
CA GLU A 71 5.36 12.27 -4.52
C GLU A 71 5.27 11.59 -3.16
N GLN A 72 5.80 12.24 -2.12
CA GLN A 72 5.79 11.73 -0.76
C GLN A 72 4.54 12.23 -0.02
N ILE A 73 3.52 11.39 0.04
CA ILE A 73 2.21 11.68 0.63
C ILE A 73 2.06 10.91 1.94
N TYR A 74 1.25 11.42 2.87
CA TYR A 74 0.94 10.65 4.08
C TYR A 74 -0.01 9.50 3.77
N PRO A 75 0.41 8.25 4.02
CA PRO A 75 -0.27 7.08 3.47
C PRO A 75 -1.51 6.61 4.23
N ALA A 76 -1.85 7.25 5.36
CA ALA A 76 -2.81 6.71 6.31
C ALA A 76 -2.53 5.21 6.58
N SER A 77 -3.55 4.35 6.50
CA SER A 77 -3.40 2.91 6.77
C SER A 77 -2.73 2.09 5.66
N VAL A 78 -2.37 2.67 4.51
CA VAL A 78 -1.62 1.95 3.45
C VAL A 78 -0.23 1.55 3.93
N VAL A 79 0.36 2.30 4.88
CA VAL A 79 1.65 1.98 5.52
C VAL A 79 1.69 0.60 6.16
N LYS A 80 0.54 0.06 6.56
CA LYS A 80 0.42 -1.26 7.20
C LYS A 80 0.91 -2.40 6.32
N LEU A 81 0.92 -2.23 4.99
CA LEU A 81 1.54 -3.19 4.07
C LEU A 81 3.06 -3.32 4.30
N PHE A 82 3.75 -2.22 4.59
CA PHE A 82 5.19 -2.24 4.85
C PHE A 82 5.48 -2.92 6.19
N TYR A 83 4.67 -2.67 7.21
CA TYR A 83 4.77 -3.36 8.50
C TYR A 83 4.46 -4.85 8.39
N LEU A 84 3.51 -5.24 7.53
CA LEU A 84 3.22 -6.63 7.23
C LEU A 84 4.45 -7.34 6.64
N VAL A 85 5.06 -6.76 5.61
CA VAL A 85 6.27 -7.33 4.98
C VAL A 85 7.42 -7.42 5.98
N ALA A 86 7.69 -6.35 6.74
CA ALA A 86 8.74 -6.37 7.77
C ALA A 86 8.49 -7.43 8.85
N ALA A 87 7.24 -7.62 9.30
CA ALA A 87 6.91 -8.64 10.29
C ALA A 87 7.12 -10.05 9.74
N HIS A 88 6.73 -10.29 8.49
CA HIS A 88 6.98 -11.58 7.83
C HIS A 88 8.48 -11.85 7.62
N GLU A 89 9.28 -10.83 7.28
CA GLU A 89 10.74 -10.94 7.21
C GLU A 89 11.34 -11.27 8.59
N TRP A 90 10.90 -10.57 9.65
CA TRP A 90 11.43 -10.80 11.01
C TRP A 90 11.11 -12.20 11.50
N LEU A 91 9.93 -12.71 11.17
CA LEU A 91 9.55 -14.10 11.44
C LEU A 91 10.31 -15.11 10.58
N GLU A 92 10.66 -14.81 9.33
CA GLU A 92 11.46 -15.70 8.46
C GLU A 92 12.87 -15.85 9.02
N GLN A 93 13.48 -14.73 9.43
CA GLN A 93 14.84 -14.68 9.96
C GLN A 93 14.94 -15.08 11.44
N GLY A 94 13.81 -15.39 12.11
CA GLY A 94 13.79 -15.69 13.54
C GLY A 94 14.13 -14.50 14.46
N MET A 95 14.00 -13.27 13.97
CA MET A 95 14.23 -12.04 14.74
C MET A 95 13.10 -11.74 15.74
N ILE A 96 11.89 -12.25 15.47
CA ILE A 96 10.78 -12.29 16.45
C ILE A 96 10.17 -13.69 16.48
N PRO A 97 9.72 -14.17 17.65
CA PRO A 97 9.08 -15.47 17.74
C PRO A 97 7.67 -15.45 17.15
N PRO A 98 7.21 -16.54 16.50
CA PRO A 98 5.80 -16.69 16.14
C PRO A 98 4.95 -16.76 17.41
N SER A 99 3.76 -16.16 17.38
CA SER A 99 2.78 -16.28 18.45
C SER A 99 1.37 -16.08 17.91
N ALA A 100 0.39 -16.73 18.54
CA ALA A 100 -1.02 -16.56 18.17
C ALA A 100 -1.48 -15.09 18.26
N GLU A 101 -0.89 -14.32 19.18
CA GLU A 101 -1.22 -12.90 19.35
C GLU A 101 -0.62 -12.03 18.23
N LEU A 102 0.59 -12.33 17.77
CA LEU A 102 1.15 -11.68 16.59
C LEU A 102 0.33 -12.03 15.34
N ASP A 103 -0.08 -13.29 15.16
CA ASP A 103 -0.91 -13.69 14.03
C ASP A 103 -2.26 -12.96 14.03
N ARG A 104 -2.89 -12.86 15.22
CA ARG A 104 -4.11 -12.07 15.41
C ARG A 104 -3.89 -10.60 15.09
N ALA A 105 -2.79 -10.01 15.57
CA ALA A 105 -2.46 -8.62 15.31
C ALA A 105 -2.19 -8.33 13.83
N LEU A 106 -1.46 -9.20 13.12
CA LEU A 106 -1.23 -9.06 11.67
C LEU A 106 -2.56 -9.16 10.89
N LYS A 107 -3.44 -10.09 11.29
CA LYS A 107 -4.78 -10.20 10.71
C LYS A 107 -5.60 -8.93 10.96
N ASP A 108 -5.71 -8.47 12.20
CA ASP A 108 -6.52 -7.30 12.56
C ASP A 108 -5.95 -6.01 11.93
N MET A 109 -4.62 -5.89 11.82
CA MET A 109 -3.93 -4.79 11.15
C MET A 109 -4.31 -4.67 9.67
N ILE A 110 -4.50 -5.79 8.97
CA ILE A 110 -4.75 -5.79 7.53
C ILE A 110 -6.23 -5.88 7.17
N VAL A 111 -6.99 -6.74 7.84
CA VAL A 111 -8.39 -7.04 7.51
C VAL A 111 -9.33 -5.95 8.00
N VAL A 112 -9.22 -5.56 9.27
CA VAL A 112 -10.07 -4.50 9.87
C VAL A 112 -9.30 -3.19 10.11
N SER A 113 -8.06 -3.11 9.62
CA SER A 113 -7.22 -1.91 9.71
C SER A 113 -7.03 -1.41 11.15
N SER A 114 -6.91 -2.30 12.14
CA SER A 114 -6.77 -1.91 13.56
C SER A 114 -5.47 -1.16 13.83
N ASN A 115 -5.56 0.03 14.43
CA ASN A 115 -4.39 0.83 14.85
C ASN A 115 -3.72 0.25 16.10
N ASP A 116 -4.48 -0.38 17.00
CA ASP A 116 -3.94 -1.03 18.20
C ASP A 116 -3.13 -2.27 17.82
N ALA A 117 -3.66 -3.08 16.91
CA ALA A 117 -2.95 -4.23 16.37
C ALA A 117 -1.66 -3.80 15.65
N THR A 118 -1.75 -2.72 14.85
CA THR A 118 -0.56 -2.14 14.20
C THR A 118 0.46 -1.66 15.22
N SER A 119 0.00 -1.06 16.33
CA SER A 119 0.87 -0.57 17.40
C SER A 119 1.66 -1.69 18.05
N LEU A 120 1.03 -2.84 18.31
CA LEU A 120 1.71 -4.03 18.83
C LEU A 120 2.75 -4.55 17.81
N VAL A 121 2.38 -4.67 16.54
CA VAL A 121 3.29 -5.14 15.48
C VAL A 121 4.54 -4.27 15.41
N ILE A 122 4.40 -2.94 15.43
CA ILE A 122 5.56 -2.03 15.38
C ILE A 122 6.39 -2.15 16.67
N ASP A 123 5.77 -2.34 17.83
CA ASP A 123 6.51 -2.54 19.08
C ASP A 123 7.33 -3.84 19.04
N MET A 124 6.78 -4.92 18.49
CA MET A 124 7.52 -6.18 18.28
C MET A 124 8.65 -6.02 17.25
N LEU A 125 8.42 -5.28 16.15
CA LEU A 125 9.44 -5.04 15.12
C LEU A 125 10.62 -4.21 15.63
N SER A 126 10.33 -3.21 16.48
CA SER A 126 11.30 -2.21 16.92
C SER A 126 11.89 -2.46 18.31
N GLY A 127 11.28 -3.31 19.13
CA GLY A 127 11.64 -3.45 20.54
C GLY A 127 11.38 -2.17 21.36
N THR A 128 10.53 -1.28 20.85
CA THR A 128 10.16 -0.02 21.53
C THR A 128 8.69 -0.02 21.88
N THR A 129 8.28 0.82 22.83
CA THR A 129 6.86 1.02 23.20
C THR A 129 6.52 2.49 23.30
N SER A 130 5.25 2.81 23.11
CA SER A 130 4.71 4.15 23.41
C SER A 130 4.72 4.41 24.94
N GLY A 131 4.56 5.66 25.35
CA GLY A 131 4.50 6.02 26.76
C GLY A 131 4.92 7.47 27.03
N PRO A 132 5.10 7.85 28.31
CA PRO A 132 5.58 9.17 28.69
C PRO A 132 6.90 9.55 28.01
N GLU A 133 7.17 10.84 27.95
CA GLU A 133 8.44 11.39 27.48
C GLU A 133 9.64 10.73 28.17
N LEU A 134 10.74 10.62 27.44
CA LEU A 134 11.98 10.01 27.91
C LEU A 134 13.05 11.10 28.09
N PRO A 135 13.96 10.96 29.06
CA PRO A 135 15.17 11.77 29.12
C PRO A 135 16.01 11.60 27.84
N LEU A 136 16.87 12.58 27.53
CA LEU A 136 17.57 12.68 26.25
C LEU A 136 18.27 11.37 25.80
N GLY A 137 19.11 10.77 26.64
CA GLY A 137 19.85 9.55 26.26
C GLY A 137 18.95 8.34 25.93
N PRO A 138 18.03 7.95 26.84
CA PRO A 138 17.03 6.92 26.54
C PRO A 138 16.15 7.25 25.33
N TYR A 139 15.81 8.52 25.12
CA TYR A 139 15.03 8.97 23.97
C TYR A 139 15.77 8.75 22.65
N GLU A 140 17.06 9.11 22.57
CA GLU A 140 17.88 8.87 21.37
C GLU A 140 17.97 7.38 21.02
N THR A 141 18.16 6.53 22.03
CA THR A 141 18.17 5.07 21.85
C THR A 141 16.81 4.57 21.35
N TRP A 142 15.72 5.06 21.93
CA TRP A 142 14.36 4.74 21.51
C TRP A 142 14.11 5.18 20.05
N CYS A 143 14.51 6.39 19.66
CA CYS A 143 14.39 6.90 18.29
C CYS A 143 15.16 6.04 17.29
N TYR A 144 16.39 5.65 17.63
CA TYR A 144 17.18 4.75 16.81
C TYR A 144 16.47 3.41 16.62
N GLN A 145 15.97 2.79 17.69
CA GLN A 145 15.27 1.50 17.61
C GLN A 145 13.93 1.60 16.85
N ARG A 146 13.12 2.63 17.10
CA ARG A 146 11.86 2.89 16.40
C ARG A 146 12.05 3.04 14.88
N ASN A 147 13.20 3.53 14.44
CA ASN A 147 13.54 3.72 13.03
C ASN A 147 14.01 2.44 12.30
N ILE A 148 13.93 1.25 12.92
CA ILE A 148 14.44 0.00 12.32
C ILE A 148 13.78 -0.39 11.00
N VAL A 149 12.47 -0.16 10.86
CA VAL A 149 11.72 -0.49 9.64
C VAL A 149 12.22 0.36 8.45
N ASN A 150 12.55 1.63 8.68
CA ASN A 150 13.17 2.46 7.65
C ASN A 150 14.52 1.90 7.21
N ARG A 151 15.38 1.51 8.16
CA ARG A 151 16.69 0.92 7.84
C ARG A 151 16.55 -0.38 7.05
N PHE A 152 15.59 -1.23 7.41
CA PHE A 152 15.29 -2.45 6.67
C PHE A 152 14.95 -2.13 5.20
N PHE A 153 13.95 -1.29 4.96
CA PHE A 153 13.54 -0.97 3.58
C PHE A 153 14.64 -0.23 2.80
N GLN A 154 15.39 0.67 3.44
CA GLN A 154 16.55 1.33 2.82
C GLN A 154 17.64 0.34 2.39
N SER A 155 17.82 -0.75 3.15
CA SER A 155 18.81 -1.79 2.82
C SER A 155 18.47 -2.56 1.53
N LEU A 156 17.21 -2.55 1.09
CA LEU A 156 16.79 -3.15 -0.18
C LEU A 156 17.23 -2.34 -1.40
N GLN A 157 17.64 -1.08 -1.20
CA GLN A 157 18.16 -0.17 -2.24
C GLN A 157 17.21 0.04 -3.43
N TRP A 158 15.90 -0.10 -3.23
CA TRP A 158 14.92 0.19 -4.29
C TRP A 158 14.83 1.71 -4.52
N PRO A 159 14.96 2.19 -5.78
CA PRO A 159 14.83 3.61 -6.09
C PRO A 159 13.49 4.21 -5.64
N GLU A 160 12.41 3.42 -5.66
CA GLU A 160 11.07 3.85 -5.27
C GLU A 160 10.96 4.19 -3.78
N LEU A 161 11.90 3.72 -2.95
CA LEU A 161 11.93 3.97 -1.50
C LEU A 161 12.61 5.29 -1.11
N ILE A 162 13.11 6.07 -2.06
CA ILE A 162 13.71 7.38 -1.77
C ILE A 162 12.65 8.32 -1.16
N GLY A 163 12.95 8.88 0.00
CA GLY A 163 12.05 9.79 0.72
C GLY A 163 10.95 9.10 1.55
N VAL A 164 10.84 7.77 1.48
CA VAL A 164 9.89 7.00 2.28
C VAL A 164 10.22 7.09 3.77
N ASN A 165 9.18 7.22 4.59
CA ASN A 165 9.25 7.14 6.04
C ASN A 165 8.18 6.22 6.62
N LEU A 166 8.61 5.29 7.47
CA LEU A 166 7.84 4.16 8.02
C LEU A 166 8.04 4.01 9.53
N ASN A 167 8.47 5.06 10.25
CA ASN A 167 8.83 4.94 11.67
C ASN A 167 7.73 5.35 12.65
N GLN A 168 6.51 5.63 12.19
CA GLN A 168 5.40 6.04 13.06
C GLN A 168 4.27 5.01 13.17
N LYS A 169 3.69 4.89 14.35
CA LYS A 169 2.41 4.18 14.52
C LYS A 169 1.26 4.96 13.87
N PRO A 170 0.21 4.30 13.38
CA PRO A 170 -1.06 4.97 13.12
C PRO A 170 -1.82 5.16 14.44
N TRP A 171 -2.59 6.24 14.55
CA TRP A 171 -3.36 6.58 15.75
C TRP A 171 -4.80 6.94 15.39
N GLY A 172 -5.72 6.73 16.33
CA GLY A 172 -7.09 7.25 16.24
C GLY A 172 -7.13 8.76 16.48
N ASP A 173 -6.76 9.18 17.69
CA ASP A 173 -6.80 10.59 18.11
C ASP A 173 -5.48 11.34 17.84
N GLY A 174 -4.37 10.61 17.77
CA GLY A 174 -3.04 11.15 17.52
C GLY A 174 -1.97 10.56 18.45
N PRO A 175 -0.72 10.99 18.28
CA PRO A 175 0.38 10.55 19.12
C PRO A 175 0.40 11.26 20.48
N TYR A 176 0.80 10.53 21.52
CA TYR A 176 0.98 11.04 22.88
C TYR A 176 2.39 10.74 23.41
N GLY A 177 2.86 11.55 24.36
CA GLY A 177 4.14 11.35 25.06
C GLY A 177 5.33 11.26 24.09
N ARG A 178 6.16 10.22 24.22
CA ARG A 178 7.36 10.08 23.37
C ARG A 178 7.05 9.91 21.89
N GLU A 179 5.89 9.39 21.51
CA GLU A 179 5.45 9.34 20.11
C GLU A 179 5.20 10.76 19.57
N ARG A 180 4.62 11.63 20.42
CA ARG A 180 4.35 13.03 20.06
C ARG A 180 5.64 13.81 19.87
N ALA A 181 6.62 13.58 20.74
CA ALA A 181 7.96 14.14 20.62
C ALA A 181 8.66 13.64 19.34
N PHE A 182 8.52 12.34 19.03
CA PHE A 182 9.21 11.72 17.89
C PHE A 182 8.65 12.10 16.53
N VAL A 183 7.32 12.24 16.41
CA VAL A 183 6.71 12.69 15.17
C VAL A 183 7.02 14.16 14.86
N GLY A 184 7.31 14.95 15.90
CA GLY A 184 7.64 16.37 15.84
C GLY A 184 6.42 17.30 15.80
N GLU A 185 6.57 18.55 16.26
CA GLU A 185 5.47 19.51 16.47
C GLU A 185 4.57 19.65 15.22
N HIS A 186 5.18 19.73 14.04
CA HIS A 186 4.49 19.87 12.76
C HIS A 186 4.42 18.58 11.95
N TYR A 187 4.59 17.43 12.62
CA TYR A 187 4.56 16.11 11.99
C TYR A 187 5.66 15.93 10.94
N GLU A 188 6.83 16.50 11.20
CA GLU A 188 8.02 16.50 10.35
C GLU A 188 8.50 15.08 10.07
N ASN A 189 8.41 14.21 11.09
CA ASN A 189 8.84 12.82 11.01
C ASN A 189 7.64 11.86 10.80
N ARG A 190 6.53 12.35 10.24
CA ARG A 190 5.36 11.48 9.98
C ARG A 190 5.61 10.50 8.84
N ASN A 191 4.86 9.40 8.81
CA ASN A 191 4.93 8.43 7.72
C ASN A 191 4.72 9.11 6.34
N ARG A 192 5.49 8.67 5.35
CA ARG A 192 5.50 9.16 3.97
C ARG A 192 5.68 7.97 3.03
N LEU A 193 4.80 7.85 2.04
CA LEU A 193 4.93 6.91 0.94
C LEU A 193 4.66 7.60 -0.39
N SER A 194 5.21 7.02 -1.45
CA SER A 194 4.81 7.30 -2.82
C SER A 194 3.99 6.14 -3.38
N THR A 195 3.19 6.39 -4.42
CA THR A 195 2.42 5.31 -5.06
C THR A 195 3.35 4.31 -5.75
N ASN A 196 4.52 4.73 -6.24
CA ASN A 196 5.53 3.82 -6.77
C ASN A 196 6.11 2.89 -5.69
N ALA A 197 6.39 3.39 -4.48
CA ALA A 197 6.88 2.57 -3.37
C ALA A 197 5.87 1.48 -2.99
N VAL A 198 4.59 1.85 -2.88
CA VAL A 198 3.51 0.92 -2.57
C VAL A 198 3.32 -0.10 -3.69
N ALA A 199 3.32 0.35 -4.95
CA ALA A 199 3.18 -0.54 -6.10
C ALA A 199 4.31 -1.55 -6.16
N ARG A 200 5.55 -1.12 -5.87
CA ARG A 200 6.72 -1.99 -5.81
C ARG A 200 6.58 -3.07 -4.74
N LEU A 201 6.10 -2.69 -3.56
CA LEU A 201 5.85 -3.62 -2.46
C LEU A 201 4.76 -4.64 -2.80
N ILE A 202 3.62 -4.20 -3.34
CA ILE A 202 2.53 -5.12 -3.72
C ILE A 202 2.99 -6.04 -4.85
N HIS A 203 3.77 -5.54 -5.81
CA HIS A 203 4.35 -6.36 -6.87
C HIS A 203 5.25 -7.47 -6.32
N SER A 204 6.09 -7.21 -5.31
CA SER A 204 6.91 -8.28 -4.70
C SER A 204 6.07 -9.28 -3.90
N ILE A 205 5.00 -8.83 -3.22
CA ILE A 205 4.06 -9.73 -2.52
C ILE A 205 3.37 -10.64 -3.53
N ALA A 206 2.70 -10.07 -4.54
CA ALA A 206 2.00 -10.82 -5.57
C ALA A 206 2.96 -11.68 -6.40
N GLY A 207 4.21 -11.27 -6.58
CA GLY A 207 5.25 -12.05 -7.24
C GLY A 207 5.73 -13.27 -6.46
N GLY A 208 5.37 -13.42 -5.18
CA GLY A 208 5.87 -14.52 -4.35
C GLY A 208 7.29 -14.32 -3.81
N VAL A 209 7.83 -13.10 -3.88
CA VAL A 209 9.27 -12.82 -3.66
C VAL A 209 9.53 -11.72 -2.62
N ALA A 210 8.52 -11.28 -1.87
CA ALA A 210 8.69 -10.23 -0.86
C ALA A 210 9.54 -10.70 0.33
N VAL A 211 9.41 -11.97 0.71
CA VAL A 211 10.17 -12.63 1.79
C VAL A 211 10.49 -14.06 1.36
N SER A 212 9.45 -14.89 1.26
CA SER A 212 9.47 -16.26 0.73
C SER A 212 8.12 -16.53 0.06
N ALA A 213 8.06 -17.53 -0.82
CA ALA A 213 6.81 -17.88 -1.52
C ALA A 213 5.64 -18.10 -0.54
N ALA A 214 5.88 -18.86 0.53
CA ALA A 214 4.87 -19.15 1.55
C ALA A 214 4.40 -17.89 2.28
N ARG A 215 5.34 -17.02 2.68
CA ARG A 215 4.99 -15.78 3.40
C ARG A 215 4.30 -14.76 2.51
N SER A 216 4.76 -14.62 1.26
CA SER A 216 4.09 -13.82 0.24
C SER A 216 2.64 -14.27 0.06
N GLN A 217 2.38 -15.57 -0.02
CA GLN A 217 1.02 -16.08 -0.11
C GLN A 217 0.18 -15.77 1.13
N THR A 218 0.75 -15.92 2.33
CA THR A 218 0.07 -15.55 3.59
C THR A 218 -0.30 -14.06 3.60
N MET A 219 0.62 -13.18 3.20
CA MET A 219 0.36 -11.74 3.11
C MET A 219 -0.74 -11.43 2.09
N LEU A 220 -0.68 -12.06 0.91
CA LEU A 220 -1.67 -11.89 -0.13
C LEU A 220 -3.06 -12.35 0.35
N ASN A 221 -3.15 -13.49 1.04
CA ASN A 221 -4.40 -13.99 1.62
C ASN A 221 -5.02 -13.01 2.64
N LEU A 222 -4.21 -12.33 3.46
CA LEU A 222 -4.70 -11.29 4.39
C LEU A 222 -5.24 -10.05 3.66
N MET A 223 -4.66 -9.73 2.50
CA MET A 223 -5.10 -8.62 1.65
C MET A 223 -6.38 -8.94 0.88
N GLN A 224 -6.76 -10.21 0.74
CA GLN A 224 -7.91 -10.61 -0.06
C GLN A 224 -9.20 -9.95 0.46
N ARG A 225 -10.04 -9.48 -0.47
CA ARG A 225 -11.35 -8.89 -0.19
C ARG A 225 -12.44 -9.63 -0.92
N SER A 226 -13.60 -9.69 -0.30
CA SER A 226 -14.85 -10.05 -0.97
C SER A 226 -15.57 -8.77 -1.35
N LEU A 227 -16.15 -8.72 -2.54
CA LEU A 227 -17.06 -7.63 -2.88
C LEU A 227 -18.28 -7.71 -1.94
N PRO A 228 -18.62 -6.63 -1.23
CA PRO A 228 -19.69 -6.68 -0.26
C PRO A 228 -21.05 -6.86 -0.96
N SER A 229 -21.97 -7.60 -0.34
CA SER A 229 -23.32 -7.81 -0.86
C SER A 229 -24.28 -6.63 -0.58
N GLY A 230 -23.80 -5.60 0.12
CA GLY A 230 -24.55 -4.42 0.54
C GLY A 230 -23.61 -3.35 1.08
N LEU A 231 -24.14 -2.18 1.43
CA LEU A 231 -23.33 -1.13 2.05
C LEU A 231 -22.95 -1.52 3.49
N PRO A 232 -21.74 -1.17 3.97
CA PRO A 232 -21.39 -1.35 5.37
C PRO A 232 -22.26 -0.46 6.26
N GLU A 233 -22.39 -0.85 7.53
CA GLU A 233 -23.11 -0.05 8.52
C GLU A 233 -22.50 1.36 8.65
N PRO A 234 -23.29 2.38 9.01
CA PRO A 234 -22.78 3.74 9.18
C PRO A 234 -21.61 3.80 10.16
N GLY A 235 -20.44 4.25 9.68
CA GLY A 235 -19.21 4.33 10.47
C GLY A 235 -18.26 3.15 10.29
N GLU A 236 -18.68 2.08 9.60
CA GLU A 236 -17.80 0.98 9.23
C GLU A 236 -17.14 1.20 7.86
N GLU A 237 -15.90 0.73 7.73
CA GLU A 237 -15.11 0.76 6.50
C GLU A 237 -14.71 -0.67 6.13
N ASP A 238 -15.35 -1.22 5.10
CA ASP A 238 -15.08 -2.56 4.56
C ASP A 238 -13.85 -2.61 3.63
N GLN A 239 -13.16 -1.48 3.46
CA GLN A 239 -12.03 -1.28 2.54
C GLN A 239 -12.35 -1.59 1.06
N VAL A 240 -13.63 -1.61 0.67
CA VAL A 240 -14.10 -1.79 -0.71
C VAL A 240 -15.07 -0.68 -1.11
N THR A 241 -16.09 -0.42 -0.30
CA THR A 241 -17.12 0.59 -0.54
C THR A 241 -16.52 1.99 -0.51
N GLY A 242 -16.51 2.62 -1.69
CA GLY A 242 -15.92 3.93 -1.91
C GLY A 242 -14.40 3.93 -2.11
N PHE A 243 -13.84 2.76 -2.44
CA PHE A 243 -12.43 2.55 -2.78
C PHE A 243 -12.28 1.95 -4.19
N LEU A 244 -11.06 1.67 -4.64
CA LEU A 244 -10.83 1.22 -6.02
C LEU A 244 -11.59 -0.07 -6.33
N GLY A 245 -11.67 -0.98 -5.35
CA GLY A 245 -12.37 -2.26 -5.47
C GLY A 245 -13.82 -2.16 -5.93
N ALA A 246 -14.56 -1.14 -5.49
CA ALA A 246 -15.96 -0.95 -5.88
C ALA A 246 -16.15 -0.52 -7.35
N GLY A 247 -15.08 -0.06 -8.01
CA GLY A 247 -15.11 0.30 -9.43
C GLY A 247 -14.76 -0.84 -10.38
N LEU A 248 -14.34 -2.00 -9.85
CA LEU A 248 -13.89 -3.13 -10.65
C LEU A 248 -15.07 -3.94 -11.21
N PRO A 249 -14.91 -4.60 -12.37
CA PRO A 249 -15.95 -5.47 -12.92
C PRO A 249 -16.35 -6.60 -11.96
N PRO A 250 -17.64 -7.03 -11.94
CA PRO A 250 -18.07 -8.20 -11.19
C PRO A 250 -17.28 -9.46 -11.55
N GLY A 251 -16.92 -10.26 -10.55
CA GLY A 251 -16.09 -11.46 -10.73
C GLY A 251 -14.58 -11.20 -10.66
N THR A 252 -14.15 -9.96 -10.47
CA THR A 252 -12.73 -9.63 -10.24
C THR A 252 -12.27 -10.18 -8.89
N VAL A 253 -11.13 -10.88 -8.88
CA VAL A 253 -10.43 -11.24 -7.63
C VAL A 253 -9.67 -10.02 -7.14
N LEU A 254 -9.82 -9.66 -5.85
CA LEU A 254 -9.31 -8.42 -5.29
C LEU A 254 -8.45 -8.66 -4.04
N TYR A 255 -7.29 -8.02 -4.02
CA TYR A 255 -6.38 -7.92 -2.88
C TYR A 255 -6.08 -6.45 -2.62
N SER A 256 -6.41 -5.92 -1.44
CA SER A 256 -6.32 -4.48 -1.18
C SER A 256 -5.84 -4.09 0.22
N LYS A 257 -5.35 -2.85 0.31
CA LYS A 257 -5.29 -2.11 1.57
C LYS A 257 -5.70 -0.66 1.35
N ALA A 258 -6.81 -0.28 1.98
CA ALA A 258 -7.28 1.09 2.02
C ALA A 258 -6.56 1.91 3.11
N GLY A 259 -6.53 3.23 2.90
CA GLY A 259 -6.09 4.21 3.88
C GLY A 259 -6.99 5.43 3.87
N TYR A 260 -7.70 5.67 4.97
CA TYR A 260 -8.67 6.77 5.06
C TYR A 260 -8.44 7.60 6.33
N THR A 261 -8.60 8.91 6.19
CA THR A 261 -8.68 9.90 7.28
C THR A 261 -9.58 11.06 6.85
N SER A 262 -9.75 12.07 7.70
CA SER A 262 -10.43 13.32 7.34
C SER A 262 -9.74 14.18 6.28
N ARG A 263 -8.53 13.82 5.83
CA ARG A 263 -7.72 14.58 4.86
C ARG A 263 -7.31 13.80 3.62
N VAL A 264 -7.33 12.47 3.70
CA VAL A 264 -6.89 11.61 2.60
C VAL A 264 -7.78 10.39 2.46
N ARG A 265 -7.98 9.93 1.22
CA ARG A 265 -8.59 8.64 0.89
C ARG A 265 -7.71 7.96 -0.13
N HIS A 266 -7.17 6.81 0.23
CA HIS A 266 -6.15 6.10 -0.51
C HIS A 266 -6.57 4.66 -0.66
N ASP A 267 -6.11 4.04 -1.73
CA ASP A 267 -6.23 2.60 -1.89
C ASP A 267 -5.10 2.06 -2.75
N ALA A 268 -4.78 0.80 -2.52
CA ALA A 268 -3.72 0.08 -3.20
C ALA A 268 -4.21 -1.35 -3.44
N ILE A 269 -4.36 -1.70 -4.72
CA ILE A 269 -4.96 -2.96 -5.13
C ILE A 269 -4.04 -3.75 -6.08
N TYR A 270 -4.02 -5.06 -5.88
CA TYR A 270 -3.73 -6.05 -6.90
C TYR A 270 -5.03 -6.77 -7.23
N PHE A 271 -5.31 -6.97 -8.51
CA PHE A 271 -6.57 -7.55 -8.95
C PHE A 271 -6.38 -8.46 -10.15
N GLU A 272 -7.28 -9.43 -10.31
CA GLU A 272 -7.36 -10.29 -11.48
C GLU A 272 -8.76 -10.18 -12.07
N LEU A 273 -8.84 -9.62 -13.28
CA LEU A 273 -10.11 -9.41 -13.97
C LEU A 273 -10.80 -10.75 -14.30
N PRO A 274 -12.11 -10.75 -14.62
CA PRO A 274 -12.84 -11.99 -14.94
C PRO A 274 -12.28 -12.78 -16.13
N ASN A 275 -11.53 -12.11 -17.02
CA ASN A 275 -10.81 -12.74 -18.13
C ASN A 275 -9.43 -13.31 -17.74
N GLY A 276 -9.08 -13.27 -16.45
CA GLY A 276 -7.81 -13.73 -15.89
C GLY A 276 -6.67 -12.71 -15.97
N ARG A 277 -6.86 -11.52 -16.55
CA ARG A 277 -5.78 -10.53 -16.69
C ARG A 277 -5.48 -9.85 -15.34
N PRO A 278 -4.25 -9.94 -14.82
CA PRO A 278 -3.89 -9.25 -13.59
C PRO A 278 -3.53 -7.78 -13.83
N GLY A 279 -3.76 -6.97 -12.81
CA GLY A 279 -3.37 -5.57 -12.75
C GLY A 279 -3.04 -5.14 -11.34
N LEU A 280 -2.36 -4.00 -11.23
CA LEU A 280 -2.09 -3.33 -9.97
C LEU A 280 -2.38 -1.85 -10.14
N LEU A 281 -3.11 -1.28 -9.19
CA LEU A 281 -3.45 0.14 -9.18
C LEU A 281 -3.30 0.70 -7.76
N VAL A 282 -2.51 1.76 -7.63
CA VAL A 282 -2.36 2.50 -6.37
C VAL A 282 -2.77 3.93 -6.63
N ALA A 283 -3.67 4.47 -5.80
CA ALA A 283 -4.15 5.84 -5.93
C ALA A 283 -4.19 6.54 -4.57
N PHE A 284 -3.55 7.70 -4.49
CA PHE A 284 -3.57 8.58 -3.34
C PHE A 284 -4.32 9.87 -3.68
N THR A 285 -5.35 10.22 -2.89
CA THR A 285 -6.02 11.52 -2.95
C THR A 285 -5.82 12.35 -1.69
N GLU A 286 -5.69 13.67 -1.86
CA GLU A 286 -5.52 14.63 -0.77
C GLU A 286 -6.60 15.71 -0.81
N GLY A 287 -7.02 16.16 0.37
CA GLY A 287 -8.02 17.21 0.54
C GLY A 287 -9.22 16.72 1.34
N ARG A 288 -9.75 17.58 2.22
CA ARG A 288 -10.87 17.21 3.10
C ARG A 288 -12.11 16.80 2.30
N GLU A 289 -12.47 17.60 1.31
CA GLU A 289 -13.57 17.32 0.39
C GLU A 289 -13.41 15.97 -0.31
N HIS A 290 -12.26 15.75 -0.94
CA HIS A 290 -11.95 14.54 -1.70
C HIS A 290 -11.86 13.28 -0.82
N SER A 291 -11.39 13.41 0.41
CA SER A 291 -11.37 12.29 1.36
C SER A 291 -12.76 11.78 1.72
N GLN A 292 -13.75 12.67 1.75
CA GLN A 292 -15.14 12.34 2.07
C GLN A 292 -15.93 11.88 0.83
N ASN A 293 -15.41 12.14 -0.37
CA ASN A 293 -16.02 11.70 -1.61
C ASN A 293 -15.69 10.21 -1.87
N ARG A 294 -16.72 9.37 -1.77
CA ARG A 294 -16.61 7.91 -1.99
C ARG A 294 -16.60 7.52 -3.47
N ASP A 295 -16.84 8.44 -4.39
CA ASP A 295 -17.03 8.11 -5.81
C ASP A 295 -15.73 8.24 -6.63
N ILE A 296 -14.75 9.00 -6.15
CA ILE A 296 -13.48 9.28 -6.87
C ILE A 296 -12.72 8.00 -7.21
N LEU A 297 -12.43 7.17 -6.19
CA LEU A 297 -11.62 5.96 -6.37
C LEU A 297 -12.35 4.89 -7.19
N PRO A 298 -13.63 4.55 -6.92
CA PRO A 298 -14.39 3.65 -7.80
C PRO A 298 -14.42 4.14 -9.25
N ARG A 299 -14.63 5.44 -9.47
CA ARG A 299 -14.68 6.01 -10.82
C ARG A 299 -13.34 5.85 -11.55
N LEU A 300 -12.24 6.16 -10.87
CA LEU A 300 -10.89 5.96 -11.40
C LEU A 300 -10.66 4.49 -11.81
N ALA A 301 -10.95 3.54 -10.92
CA ALA A 301 -10.76 2.12 -11.19
C ALA A 301 -11.63 1.62 -12.36
N SER A 302 -12.87 2.09 -12.46
CA SER A 302 -13.78 1.73 -13.55
C SER A 302 -13.24 2.19 -14.91
N LEU A 303 -12.77 3.44 -15.01
CA LEU A 303 -12.21 3.98 -16.25
C LEU A 303 -10.89 3.28 -16.66
N VAL A 304 -10.02 2.98 -15.69
CA VAL A 304 -8.77 2.24 -15.93
C VAL A 304 -9.08 0.83 -16.44
N THR A 305 -9.99 0.10 -15.80
CA THR A 305 -10.28 -1.30 -16.16
C THR A 305 -11.04 -1.46 -17.48
N GLN A 306 -11.92 -0.52 -17.82
CA GLN A 306 -12.55 -0.47 -19.15
C GLN A 306 -11.51 -0.38 -20.27
N THR A 307 -10.38 0.28 -20.01
CA THR A 307 -9.32 0.47 -20.99
C THR A 307 -8.28 -0.67 -20.97
N ILE A 308 -8.05 -1.32 -19.82
CA ILE A 308 -7.24 -2.56 -19.76
C ILE A 308 -7.81 -3.65 -20.68
N ALA A 309 -9.13 -3.73 -20.82
CA ALA A 309 -9.77 -4.70 -21.70
C ALA A 309 -9.47 -4.46 -23.19
N SER A 310 -9.14 -3.22 -23.60
CA SER A 310 -8.89 -2.83 -24.99
C SER A 310 -7.42 -2.73 -25.38
N VAL A 311 -6.49 -2.69 -24.41
CA VAL A 311 -5.04 -2.66 -24.68
C VAL A 311 -4.53 -4.07 -24.96
N GLU A 312 -4.09 -4.35 -26.18
CA GLU A 312 -3.52 -5.65 -26.52
C GLU A 312 -2.26 -5.97 -25.69
N PRO A 313 -2.06 -7.24 -25.29
CA PRO A 313 -0.80 -7.69 -24.72
C PRO A 313 0.34 -7.51 -25.73
N LEU A 314 1.54 -7.16 -25.25
CA LEU A 314 2.72 -7.27 -26.10
C LEU A 314 3.03 -8.75 -26.31
N THR A 315 3.24 -9.16 -27.57
CA THR A 315 3.66 -10.50 -27.99
C THR A 315 5.12 -10.76 -27.69
#